data_AF-A0A9D7A6U8-F1
#
_entry.id   AF-A0A9D7A6U8-F1
#
_cell.length_a   1.000
_cell.length_b   1.000
_cell.length_c   1.000
_cell.angle_alpha   90.00
_cell.angle_beta   90.00
_cell.angle_gamma   90.00
#
_symmetry.space_group_name_H-M   'P 1'
#
loop_
_entity.id
_entity.type
_entity.pdbx_description
1 polymer ?
#
loop_
_entity_poly.entity_id
_entity_poly.type
_entity_poly.pdbx_seq_one_letter_code
_entity_poly.pdbx_strand_id
1 'polypeptide(L)' 'MTPDDELDIELPELPRMPSEPPPECQTCGEPMSFIDGDWACVDCNGELMGPETG' A
#
# COMPACT_ATOMS: atom_id res chain seq x y z
N MET A 1 43.95 1.10 2.63
CA MET A 1 42.50 1.28 2.38
C MET A 1 41.83 -0.02 2.73
N THR A 2 41.06 -0.04 3.81
CA THR A 2 40.22 -1.18 4.18
C THR A 2 39.06 -1.27 3.17
N PRO A 3 38.74 -2.46 2.64
CA PRO A 3 37.65 -2.65 1.67
C PRO A 3 36.24 -2.45 2.25
N ASP A 4 36.13 -1.87 3.45
CA ASP A 4 34.87 -1.64 4.18
C ASP A 4 34.35 -0.20 4.00
N ASP A 5 35.15 0.67 3.36
CA ASP A 5 34.87 2.11 3.19
C ASP A 5 33.95 2.42 1.98
N GLU A 6 33.49 1.40 1.24
CA GLU A 6 32.78 1.57 -0.04
C GLU A 6 31.26 1.35 0.02
N LEU A 7 30.69 1.13 1.21
CA LEU A 7 29.26 0.82 1.41
C LEU A 7 28.61 1.59 2.58
N ASP A 8 29.12 2.79 2.89
CA ASP A 8 28.39 3.77 3.72
C ASP A 8 27.27 4.41 2.91
N ILE A 9 26.35 3.57 2.43
CA ILE A 9 25.16 3.99 1.69
C ILE A 9 24.03 4.04 2.72
N GLU A 10 23.65 5.26 3.12
CA GLU A 10 22.50 5.45 4.01
C GLU A 10 21.25 4.82 3.39
N LEU A 11 20.74 3.75 4.02
CA LEU A 11 19.54 3.06 3.55
C LEU A 11 18.34 4.01 3.70
N PRO A 12 17.59 4.33 2.64
CA PRO A 12 16.42 5.19 2.74
C PRO A 12 15.33 4.53 3.60
N GLU A 13 14.56 5.35 4.31
CA GLU A 13 13.41 4.87 5.07
C GLU A 13 12.35 4.31 4.12
N LEU A 14 12.05 3.01 4.26
CA LEU A 14 11.00 2.36 3.48
C LEU A 14 9.60 2.80 3.95
N PRO A 15 8.61 2.88 3.05
CA PRO A 15 7.23 3.13 3.43
C PRO A 15 6.75 2.03 4.39
N ARG A 16 6.21 2.44 5.54
CA ARG A 16 5.69 1.52 6.55
C ARG A 16 4.30 1.04 6.12
N MET A 17 4.15 -0.27 5.97
CA MET A 17 2.83 -0.89 5.87
C MET A 17 2.13 -0.79 7.23
N PRO A 18 0.79 -0.66 7.26
CA PRO A 18 0.06 -0.71 8.51
C PRO A 18 0.30 -2.07 9.19
N SER A 19 0.65 -2.04 10.46
CA SER A 19 0.79 -3.22 11.32
C SER A 19 -0.56 -3.72 11.86
N GLU A 20 -1.63 -2.95 11.61
CA GLU A 20 -2.99 -3.27 12.04
C GLU A 20 -3.68 -4.21 11.03
N PRO A 21 -4.61 -5.06 11.50
CA PRO A 21 -5.40 -5.89 10.61
C PRO A 21 -6.26 -5.01 9.67
N PRO A 22 -6.59 -5.51 8.46
CA PRO A 22 -7.46 -4.79 7.55
C PRO A 22 -8.82 -4.51 8.21
N PRO A 23 -9.33 -3.27 8.15
CA PRO A 23 -10.69 -2.98 8.57
C PRO A 23 -11.70 -3.67 7.64
N GLU A 24 -12.90 -3.93 8.15
CA GLU A 24 -14.00 -4.45 7.34
C GLU A 24 -14.69 -3.33 6.55
N CYS A 25 -15.09 -3.63 5.31
CA CYS A 25 -15.84 -2.72 4.48
C CYS A 25 -17.24 -2.46 5.05
N GLN A 26 -17.57 -1.19 5.29
CA GLN A 26 -18.89 -0.79 5.81
C GLN A 26 -20.05 -1.07 4.83
N THR A 27 -19.75 -1.43 3.59
CA THR A 27 -20.75 -1.74 2.55
C THR A 27 -20.98 -3.24 2.40
N CYS A 28 -19.93 -4.03 2.19
CA CYS A 28 -20.05 -5.47 1.94
C CYS A 28 -19.61 -6.38 3.10
N GLY A 29 -18.93 -5.83 4.12
CA GLY A 29 -18.37 -6.59 5.23
C GLY A 29 -17.08 -7.35 4.92
N GLU A 30 -16.56 -7.28 3.70
CA GLU A 30 -15.29 -7.93 3.32
C GLU A 30 -14.08 -7.13 3.82
N PRO A 31 -12.94 -7.78 4.13
CA PRO A 31 -11.72 -7.08 4.54
C PRO A 31 -11.19 -6.15 3.45
N MET A 32 -10.85 -4.92 3.81
CA MET A 32 -10.27 -3.93 2.90
C MET A 32 -8.81 -4.27 2.53
N SER A 33 -8.34 -3.73 1.41
CA SER A 33 -6.94 -3.81 0.98
C SER A 33 -6.22 -2.49 1.25
N PHE A 34 -4.94 -2.53 1.63
CA PHE A 34 -4.13 -1.33 1.78
C PHE A 34 -3.55 -0.93 0.42
N ILE A 35 -4.04 0.17 -0.15
CA ILE A 35 -3.74 0.65 -1.50
C ILE A 35 -3.30 2.11 -1.40
N ASP A 36 -2.11 2.42 -1.93
CA ASP A 36 -1.57 3.79 -2.00
C ASP A 36 -1.52 4.55 -0.67
N GLY A 37 -1.36 3.84 0.44
CA GLY A 37 -1.27 4.46 1.77
C GLY A 37 -2.60 4.56 2.53
N ASP A 38 -3.70 4.03 1.99
CA ASP A 38 -5.00 4.02 2.65
C ASP A 38 -5.74 2.67 2.51
N TRP A 39 -6.74 2.44 3.37
CA TRP A 39 -7.59 1.25 3.30
C TRP A 39 -8.75 1.45 2.34
N ALA A 40 -8.77 0.66 1.26
CA ALA A 40 -9.83 0.71 0.26
C ALA A 40 -10.42 -0.68 0.01
N CYS A 41 -11.75 -0.76 -0.08
CA CYS A 41 -12.44 -1.95 -0.57
C CYS A 41 -12.41 -1.95 -2.10
N VAL A 42 -11.74 -2.92 -2.71
CA VAL A 42 -11.59 -3.02 -4.17
C VAL A 42 -12.94 -3.21 -4.86
N ASP A 43 -13.86 -3.96 -4.26
CA ASP A 43 -15.16 -4.23 -4.86
C ASP A 43 -16.16 -3.09 -4.72
N CYS A 44 -16.11 -2.33 -3.61
CA CYS A 44 -17.08 -1.25 -3.36
C CYS A 44 -16.57 0.16 -3.67
N ASN A 45 -15.25 0.38 -3.55
CA ASN A 45 -14.60 1.67 -3.84
C ASN A 45 -13.65 1.60 -5.05
N GLY A 46 -13.30 0.40 -5.51
CA GLY A 46 -12.46 0.19 -6.68
C GLY A 46 -13.24 0.14 -8.00
N GLU A 47 -14.44 0.74 -8.07
CA GLU A 47 -15.00 1.14 -9.35
C GLU A 47 -13.98 2.09 -9.98
N LEU A 48 -13.21 1.53 -10.90
CA LEU A 48 -12.37 2.22 -11.86
C LEU A 48 -13.24 3.32 -12.50
N MET A 49 -13.20 4.52 -11.93
CA MET A 49 -13.52 5.76 -12.63
C MET A 49 -12.39 6.05 -13.64
N GLY A 50 -12.04 5.06 -14.46
CA GLY A 50 -11.41 5.25 -15.75
C GLY A 50 -12.53 5.43 -16.78
N PRO A 51 -12.30 6.17 -17.87
CA PRO A 51 -13.33 6.29 -18.89
C PRO A 51 -13.67 4.90 -19.40
N GLU A 52 -14.95 4.54 -19.33
CA GLU A 52 -15.57 3.44 -20.04
C GLU A 52 -15.34 3.60 -21.56
N THR A 53 -14.13 3.30 -22.04
CA THR A 53 -13.83 3.24 -23.47
C THR A 53 -13.87 1.79 -23.91
N GLY A 54 -14.99 1.40 -24.54
CA GLY A 54 -15.03 0.32 -25.55
C GLY A 54 -15.97 -0.82 -25.23
#